data_AF-A0A1A9A5W0-F1
#
_entry.id   AF-A0A1A9A5W0-F1
#
_cell.length_a   1.000
_cell.length_b   1.000
_cell.length_c   1.000
_cell.angle_alpha   90.00
_cell.angle_beta   90.00
_cell.angle_gamma   90.00
#
_symmetry.space_group_name_H-M   'P 1'
#
loop_
_entity.id
_entity.type
_entity.pdbx_description
1 polymer ?
#
loop_
_entity_poly.entity_id
_entity_poly.type
_entity_poly.pdbx_seq_one_letter_code
_entity_poly.pdbx_strand_id
1 'polypeptide(L)'
;MSGKNYKREEIYDLLNNTNKSDDCTENSEFLNDLKNKDDELHKLGCNLPNIYRYANLLLTSINNPNMCAFMNDWLNEKKIEHTLNGKNYEKNGLWEKYIEKVWIILEENSDPEPWCTRIHPSSSTTMIVSFTPFESLLHSKMNRIKRIKQNIYKEVSQDKFGDSHEYLNSNTENQKINIRYHSAQNS
;
A
#
# COMPACT_ATOMS: atom_id res chain seq x y z
N MET A 1 -0.25 -20.14 -18.51
CA MET A 1 -1.53 -19.70 -17.91
C MET A 1 -1.94 -18.44 -18.64
N SER A 2 -3.07 -18.44 -19.36
CA SER A 2 -3.53 -17.26 -20.12
C SER A 2 -4.26 -16.33 -19.14
N GLY A 3 -3.70 -15.15 -18.90
CA GLY A 3 -4.29 -14.15 -18.00
C GLY A 3 -5.63 -13.65 -18.56
N LYS A 4 -6.65 -13.54 -17.71
CA LYS A 4 -7.91 -12.89 -18.11
C LYS A 4 -7.61 -11.45 -18.51
N ASN A 5 -7.98 -11.08 -19.74
CA ASN A 5 -7.94 -9.70 -20.19
C ASN A 5 -9.24 -9.01 -19.72
N TYR A 6 -9.17 -8.32 -18.58
CA TYR A 6 -10.29 -7.55 -18.04
C TYR A 6 -10.43 -6.23 -18.79
N LYS A 7 -11.68 -5.88 -19.12
CA LYS A 7 -12.01 -4.57 -19.70
C LYS A 7 -11.98 -3.50 -18.61
N ARG A 8 -11.85 -2.23 -19.03
CA ARG A 8 -11.82 -1.06 -18.12
C ARG A 8 -13.00 -1.07 -17.17
N GLU A 9 -14.20 -1.30 -17.69
CA GLU A 9 -15.46 -1.22 -16.95
C GLU A 9 -15.52 -2.27 -15.84
N GLU A 10 -15.06 -3.50 -16.12
CA GLU A 10 -15.01 -4.58 -15.14
C GLU A 10 -14.03 -4.25 -14.00
N ILE A 11 -12.87 -3.63 -14.33
CA ILE A 11 -11.93 -3.17 -13.32
C ILE A 11 -12.55 -2.07 -12.46
N TYR A 12 -13.22 -1.10 -13.05
CA TYR A 12 -13.84 0.00 -12.33
C TYR A 12 -14.94 -0.49 -11.38
N ASP A 13 -15.75 -1.45 -11.82
CA ASP A 13 -16.75 -2.09 -10.96
C ASP A 13 -16.09 -2.79 -9.77
N LEU A 14 -14.97 -3.49 -9.98
CA LEU A 14 -14.22 -4.11 -8.89
C LEU A 14 -13.66 -3.06 -7.90
N LEU A 15 -13.12 -1.94 -8.40
CA LEU A 15 -12.58 -0.86 -7.55
C LEU A 15 -13.71 -0.19 -6.74
N ASN A 16 -14.84 0.13 -7.37
CA ASN A 16 -15.99 0.76 -6.72
C ASN A 16 -16.65 -0.12 -5.65
N ASN A 17 -16.56 -1.44 -5.81
CA ASN A 17 -17.11 -2.43 -4.89
C ASN A 17 -16.10 -2.96 -3.88
N THR A 18 -14.84 -2.54 -3.94
CA THR A 18 -13.82 -2.94 -2.96
C THR A 18 -14.30 -2.53 -1.57
N ASN A 19 -14.33 -3.49 -0.65
CA ASN A 19 -14.93 -3.39 0.69
C ASN A 19 -14.72 -1.99 1.27
N LYS A 20 -15.83 -1.23 1.31
CA LYS A 20 -15.92 0.07 1.95
C LYS A 20 -15.71 -0.17 3.44
N SER A 21 -14.47 -0.06 3.89
CA SER A 21 -14.19 -0.06 5.32
C SER A 21 -14.60 1.31 5.81
N ASP A 22 -15.61 1.36 6.68
CA ASP A 22 -15.99 2.60 7.37
C ASP A 22 -14.87 3.06 8.32
N ASP A 23 -13.90 2.18 8.60
CA ASP A 23 -12.82 2.44 9.52
C ASP A 23 -11.60 3.03 8.79
N CYS A 24 -11.43 4.35 8.91
CA CYS A 24 -10.30 5.14 8.41
C CYS A 24 -9.02 4.87 9.22
N THR A 25 -8.69 3.61 9.48
CA THR A 25 -7.63 3.20 10.43
C THR A 25 -6.26 3.75 10.04
N GLU A 26 -5.93 3.70 8.75
CA GLU A 26 -4.77 4.36 8.17
C GLU A 26 -5.25 5.72 7.64
N ASN A 27 -4.75 6.83 8.21
CA ASN A 27 -5.05 8.23 7.81
C ASN A 27 -6.19 8.99 8.53
N SER A 28 -6.86 8.38 9.52
CA SER A 28 -7.98 9.00 10.26
C SER A 28 -7.71 10.43 10.73
N GLU A 29 -6.57 10.68 11.38
CA GLU A 29 -6.35 11.96 12.05
C GLU A 29 -6.33 13.15 11.08
N PHE A 30 -5.77 12.98 9.87
CA PHE A 30 -5.77 14.08 8.90
C PHE A 30 -7.07 14.16 8.09
N LEU A 31 -7.78 13.05 7.91
CA LEU A 31 -9.06 13.01 7.19
C LEU A 31 -10.23 13.45 8.07
N ASN A 32 -10.11 13.44 9.41
CA ASN A 32 -11.18 13.85 10.32
C ASN A 32 -11.77 15.24 10.01
N ASP A 33 -10.92 16.20 9.64
CA ASP A 33 -11.35 17.55 9.24
C ASP A 33 -12.22 17.57 7.98
N LEU A 34 -12.09 16.56 7.12
CA LEU A 34 -12.83 16.43 5.88
C LEU A 34 -14.24 15.89 6.12
N LYS A 35 -14.44 15.07 7.16
CA LYS A 35 -15.75 14.45 7.47
C LYS A 35 -16.90 15.44 7.54
N ASN A 36 -16.67 16.60 8.15
CA ASN A 36 -17.69 17.64 8.30
C ASN A 36 -17.79 18.58 7.10
N LYS A 37 -16.82 18.55 6.17
CA LYS A 37 -16.76 19.43 5.00
C LYS A 37 -17.28 18.74 3.75
N ASP A 38 -16.92 17.48 3.57
CA ASP A 38 -17.36 16.66 2.45
C ASP A 38 -17.29 15.18 2.84
N ASP A 39 -18.44 14.62 3.21
CA ASP A 39 -18.57 13.22 3.66
C ASP A 39 -18.27 12.21 2.53
N GLU A 40 -18.58 12.56 1.29
CA GLU A 40 -18.27 11.69 0.14
C GLU A 40 -16.77 11.62 -0.11
N LEU A 41 -16.09 12.77 -0.08
CA LEU A 41 -14.64 12.84 -0.24
C LEU A 41 -13.92 12.19 0.95
N HIS A 42 -14.46 12.35 2.16
CA HIS A 42 -13.98 11.66 3.35
C HIS A 42 -14.03 10.14 3.17
N LYS A 43 -15.18 9.60 2.74
CA LYS A 43 -15.34 8.16 2.45
C LYS A 43 -14.39 7.67 1.37
N LEU A 44 -14.18 8.47 0.31
CA LEU A 44 -13.22 8.15 -0.74
C LEU A 44 -11.79 8.08 -0.18
N GLY A 45 -11.37 9.10 0.56
CA GLY A 45 -10.04 9.19 1.16
C GLY A 45 -9.74 8.03 2.11
N CYS A 46 -10.71 7.60 2.91
CA CYS A 46 -10.56 6.45 3.81
C CYS A 46 -10.46 5.11 3.07
N ASN A 47 -11.15 4.97 1.93
CA ASN A 47 -11.13 3.73 1.16
C ASN A 47 -9.97 3.63 0.17
N LEU A 48 -9.38 4.76 -0.23
CA LEU A 48 -8.32 4.79 -1.24
C LEU A 48 -7.12 3.86 -0.93
N PRO A 49 -6.61 3.74 0.31
CA PRO A 49 -5.57 2.76 0.65
C PRO A 49 -5.97 1.30 0.36
N ASN A 50 -7.21 0.93 0.69
CA ASN A 50 -7.73 -0.41 0.44
C ASN A 50 -7.89 -0.67 -1.07
N ILE A 51 -8.38 0.32 -1.82
CA ILE A 51 -8.51 0.24 -3.27
C ILE A 51 -7.12 0.11 -3.92
N TYR A 52 -6.14 0.89 -3.48
CA TYR A 52 -4.76 0.83 -3.96
C TYR A 52 -4.12 -0.54 -3.72
N ARG A 53 -4.27 -1.09 -2.51
CA ARG A 53 -3.78 -2.44 -2.18
C ARG A 53 -4.48 -3.52 -2.99
N TYR A 54 -5.80 -3.42 -3.14
CA TYR A 54 -6.58 -4.36 -3.93
C TYR A 54 -6.19 -4.31 -5.41
N ALA A 55 -5.96 -3.13 -5.97
CA ALA A 55 -5.46 -2.97 -7.32
C ALA A 55 -4.08 -3.65 -7.52
N ASN A 56 -3.17 -3.53 -6.56
CA ASN A 56 -1.90 -4.26 -6.60
C ASN A 56 -2.08 -5.79 -6.57
N LEU A 57 -3.07 -6.30 -5.82
CA LEU A 57 -3.42 -7.71 -5.84
C LEU A 57 -3.94 -8.14 -7.22
N LEU A 58 -4.75 -7.32 -7.88
CA LEU A 58 -5.20 -7.61 -9.25
C LEU A 58 -4.04 -7.62 -10.24
N LEU A 59 -3.10 -6.67 -10.13
CA LEU A 59 -1.87 -6.65 -10.94
C LEU A 59 -1.11 -7.99 -10.82
N THR A 60 -0.84 -8.43 -9.59
CA THR A 60 0.00 -9.60 -9.30
C THR A 60 -0.70 -10.94 -9.54
N SER A 61 -2.01 -11.03 -9.25
CA SER A 61 -2.76 -12.29 -9.38
C SER A 61 -3.30 -12.55 -10.79
N ILE A 62 -3.66 -11.49 -11.53
CA ILE A 62 -4.26 -11.59 -12.87
C ILE A 62 -3.21 -11.32 -13.96
N ASN A 63 -2.05 -10.77 -13.59
CA ASN A 63 -1.00 -10.33 -14.51
C ASN A 63 -1.53 -9.30 -15.52
N ASN A 64 -2.26 -8.29 -15.04
CA ASN A 64 -2.75 -7.18 -15.86
C ASN A 64 -1.78 -6.00 -15.77
N PRO A 65 -0.83 -5.83 -16.72
CA PRO A 65 0.21 -4.81 -16.62
C PRO A 65 -0.34 -3.37 -16.66
N ASN A 66 -1.58 -3.19 -17.12
CA ASN A 66 -2.22 -1.88 -17.23
C ASN A 66 -2.92 -1.44 -15.94
N MET A 67 -2.80 -2.19 -14.83
CA MET A 67 -3.55 -1.91 -13.61
C MET A 67 -3.23 -0.53 -13.01
N CYS A 68 -1.97 -0.08 -13.07
CA CYS A 68 -1.62 1.27 -12.61
C CYS A 68 -2.25 2.36 -13.49
N ALA A 69 -2.36 2.12 -14.80
CA ALA A 69 -3.04 3.04 -15.72
C ALA A 69 -4.54 3.11 -15.39
N PHE A 70 -5.20 1.96 -15.20
CA PHE A 70 -6.61 1.92 -14.80
C PHE A 70 -6.86 2.61 -13.46
N MET A 71 -5.97 2.43 -12.48
CA MET A 71 -6.11 3.07 -11.18
C MET A 71 -5.99 4.60 -11.30
N ASN A 72 -5.05 5.09 -12.11
CA ASN A 72 -4.89 6.53 -12.36
C ASN A 72 -6.08 7.11 -13.11
N ASP A 73 -6.53 6.46 -14.18
CA ASP A 73 -7.71 6.89 -14.95
C ASP A 73 -8.94 6.96 -14.04
N TRP A 74 -9.19 5.91 -13.25
CA TRP A 74 -10.29 5.86 -12.30
C TRP A 74 -10.24 7.02 -11.29
N LEU A 75 -9.08 7.29 -10.69
CA LEU A 75 -8.95 8.38 -9.71
C LEU A 75 -9.09 9.76 -10.37
N ASN A 76 -8.61 9.92 -11.60
CA ASN A 76 -8.78 11.13 -12.39
C ASN A 76 -10.25 11.39 -12.73
N GLU A 77 -11.00 10.35 -13.10
CA GLU A 77 -12.45 10.46 -13.33
C GLU A 77 -13.18 10.84 -12.04
N LYS A 78 -12.84 10.22 -10.90
CA LYS A 78 -13.39 10.62 -9.59
C LYS A 78 -13.12 12.08 -9.26
N LYS A 79 -11.93 12.60 -9.59
CA LYS A 79 -11.61 14.04 -9.44
C LYS A 79 -12.51 14.91 -10.32
N ILE A 80 -12.69 14.54 -11.58
CA ILE A 80 -13.50 15.29 -12.54
C ILE A 80 -14.97 15.32 -12.07
N GLU A 81 -15.52 14.18 -11.70
CA GLU A 81 -16.88 14.04 -11.16
C GLU A 81 -17.07 14.94 -9.94
N HIS A 82 -16.15 14.86 -8.98
CA HIS A 82 -16.28 15.55 -7.71
C HIS A 82 -16.08 17.07 -7.82
N THR A 83 -15.13 17.52 -8.65
CA THR A 83 -14.74 18.94 -8.76
C THR A 83 -15.42 19.69 -9.91
N LEU A 84 -16.33 19.04 -10.63
CA LEU A 84 -16.92 19.56 -11.88
C LEU A 84 -15.83 19.91 -12.91
N ASN A 85 -14.88 19.00 -13.11
CA ASN A 85 -13.69 19.19 -13.94
C ASN A 85 -12.89 20.45 -13.54
N GLY A 86 -12.63 20.61 -12.24
CA GLY A 86 -11.90 21.75 -11.68
C GLY A 86 -12.68 23.07 -11.59
N LYS A 87 -13.94 23.12 -12.04
CA LYS A 87 -14.75 24.36 -11.99
C LYS A 87 -15.22 24.70 -10.58
N ASN A 88 -15.32 23.72 -9.69
CA ASN A 88 -15.61 23.94 -8.28
C ASN A 88 -14.31 24.10 -7.49
N TYR A 89 -13.91 25.35 -7.24
CA TYR A 89 -12.65 25.69 -6.57
C TYR A 89 -12.54 25.15 -5.14
N GLU A 90 -13.64 25.20 -4.37
CA GLU A 90 -13.65 24.70 -2.99
C GLU A 90 -13.42 23.20 -2.97
N LYS A 91 -14.17 22.45 -3.79
CA LYS A 91 -14.00 20.99 -3.92
C LYS A 91 -12.65 20.61 -4.48
N ASN A 92 -12.11 21.39 -5.42
CA ASN A 92 -10.76 21.18 -5.91
C ASN A 92 -9.72 21.38 -4.79
N GLY A 93 -9.86 22.42 -3.98
CA GLY A 93 -9.01 22.64 -2.81
C GLY A 93 -9.06 21.50 -1.80
N LEU A 94 -10.26 20.95 -1.53
CA LEU A 94 -10.41 19.75 -0.69
C LEU A 94 -9.74 18.52 -1.32
N TRP A 95 -9.92 18.31 -2.63
CA TRP A 95 -9.30 17.19 -3.34
C TRP A 95 -7.77 17.20 -3.24
N GLU A 96 -7.14 18.34 -3.58
CA GLU A 96 -5.69 18.51 -3.50
C GLU A 96 -5.19 18.35 -2.05
N LYS A 97 -5.93 18.90 -1.09
CA LYS A 97 -5.52 18.88 0.31
C LYS A 97 -5.60 17.47 0.92
N TYR A 98 -6.53 16.64 0.49
CA TYR A 98 -6.83 15.37 1.16
C TYR A 98 -6.57 14.16 0.27
N ILE A 99 -7.19 14.05 -0.91
CA ILE A 99 -7.11 12.84 -1.74
C ILE A 99 -5.73 12.66 -2.37
N GLU A 100 -5.17 13.73 -2.96
CA GLU A 100 -3.82 13.65 -3.55
C GLU A 100 -2.77 13.39 -2.46
N LYS A 101 -2.96 13.93 -1.25
CA LYS A 101 -2.09 13.62 -0.11
C LYS A 101 -2.18 12.18 0.36
N VAL A 102 -3.37 11.57 0.39
CA VAL A 102 -3.49 10.13 0.66
C VAL A 102 -2.63 9.34 -0.32
N TRP A 103 -2.69 9.67 -1.62
CA TRP A 103 -1.91 8.97 -2.62
C TRP A 103 -0.40 9.13 -2.43
N ILE A 104 0.09 10.36 -2.17
CA ILE A 104 1.51 10.61 -1.87
C ILE A 104 1.98 9.76 -0.69
N ILE A 105 1.17 9.67 0.37
CA ILE A 105 1.48 8.83 1.55
C ILE A 105 1.58 7.34 1.16
N LEU A 106 0.75 6.85 0.24
CA LEU A 106 0.83 5.47 -0.25
C LEU A 106 2.13 5.22 -1.02
N GLU A 107 2.56 6.18 -1.84
CA GLU A 107 3.83 6.09 -2.58
C GLU A 107 5.03 6.09 -1.63
N GLU A 108 5.09 7.03 -0.70
CA GLU A 108 6.20 7.18 0.25
C GLU A 108 6.35 6.02 1.25
N ASN A 109 5.27 5.25 1.44
CA ASN A 109 5.25 4.07 2.31
C ASN A 109 5.46 2.76 1.55
N SER A 110 5.64 2.82 0.23
CA SER A 110 5.95 1.65 -0.58
C SER A 110 7.46 1.34 -0.49
N ASP A 111 7.80 0.11 -0.10
CA ASP A 111 9.18 -0.39 0.02
C ASP A 111 9.28 -1.71 -0.77
N PRO A 112 10.18 -1.86 -1.75
CA PRO A 112 11.29 -0.96 -2.13
C PRO A 112 10.92 0.21 -3.05
N GLU A 113 9.83 0.13 -3.80
CA GLU A 113 9.36 1.18 -4.72
C GLU A 113 7.81 1.12 -4.84
N PRO A 114 7.11 2.26 -5.04
CA PRO A 114 5.68 2.23 -5.35
C PRO A 114 5.37 1.44 -6.61
N TRP A 115 4.40 0.52 -6.53
CA TRP A 115 3.93 -0.25 -7.68
C TRP A 115 3.16 0.63 -8.69
N CYS A 116 2.66 1.78 -8.24
CA CYS A 116 1.95 2.73 -9.08
C CYS A 116 2.19 4.17 -8.63
N THR A 117 2.64 4.99 -9.58
CA THR A 117 2.84 6.44 -9.42
C THR A 117 1.61 7.22 -9.89
N ARG A 118 1.32 8.35 -9.24
CA ARG A 118 0.26 9.27 -9.61
C ARG A 118 0.54 9.92 -10.96
N ILE A 119 -0.41 9.84 -11.88
CA ILE A 119 -0.39 10.48 -13.18
C ILE A 119 -1.64 11.34 -13.33
N HIS A 120 -1.44 12.66 -13.35
CA HIS A 120 -2.50 13.60 -13.68
C HIS A 120 -2.66 13.69 -15.21
N PRO A 121 -3.88 13.88 -15.72
CA PRO A 121 -4.06 14.19 -17.13
C PRO A 121 -3.28 15.48 -17.42
N SER A 122 -2.47 15.48 -18.48
CA SER A 122 -1.76 16.67 -18.91
C SER A 122 -2.78 17.73 -19.29
N SER A 123 -3.07 18.64 -18.36
CA SER A 123 -3.71 19.90 -18.69
C SER A 123 -2.70 20.66 -19.54
N SER A 124 -3.08 21.11 -20.74
CA SER A 124 -2.29 22.04 -21.55
C SER A 124 -2.20 23.43 -20.90
N THR A 125 -2.08 23.52 -19.59
CA THR A 125 -1.90 24.74 -18.83
C THR A 125 -1.00 24.42 -17.65
N THR A 126 0.24 24.89 -17.75
CA THR A 126 1.23 24.96 -16.68
C THR A 126 0.61 25.54 -15.42
N MET A 127 0.26 24.69 -14.45
CA MET A 127 0.10 25.11 -13.08
C MET A 127 1.40 24.83 -12.35
N ILE A 128 2.06 25.91 -11.93
CA ILE A 128 3.18 25.89 -11.01
C ILE A 128 2.69 25.20 -9.73
N VAL A 129 3.27 24.05 -9.42
CA VAL A 129 3.05 23.35 -8.15
C VAL A 129 3.65 24.23 -7.05
N SER A 130 2.83 25.08 -6.43
CA SER A 130 3.23 25.81 -5.23
C SER A 130 3.04 24.88 -4.04
N PHE A 131 4.10 24.15 -3.71
CA PHE A 131 4.20 23.45 -2.44
C PHE A 131 4.09 24.50 -1.33
N THR A 132 2.96 24.53 -0.64
CA THR A 132 2.84 25.27 0.63
C THR A 132 3.44 24.41 1.74
N PRO A 133 4.33 24.96 2.60
CA PRO A 133 5.04 24.18 3.59
C PRO A 133 4.13 23.91 4.79
N PHE A 134 3.27 22.90 4.68
CA PHE A 134 2.56 22.30 5.83
C PHE A 134 3.25 21.00 6.33
N GLU A 135 4.44 20.70 5.80
CA GLU A 135 5.24 19.50 6.02
C GLU A 135 5.61 19.21 7.50
N SER A 136 5.66 20.22 8.37
CA SER A 136 6.22 20.05 9.72
C SER A 136 5.36 19.21 10.67
N LEU A 137 4.03 19.19 10.47
CA LEU A 137 3.13 18.43 11.37
C LEU A 137 3.14 16.92 11.07
N LEU A 138 3.41 16.54 9.82
CA LEU A 138 3.29 15.15 9.36
C LEU A 138 4.61 14.39 9.41
N HIS A 139 5.76 15.03 9.13
CA HIS A 139 7.06 14.33 9.17
C HIS A 139 7.36 13.70 10.53
N SER A 140 7.02 14.37 11.63
CA SER A 140 7.27 13.84 12.98
C SER A 140 6.49 12.54 13.25
N LYS A 141 5.23 12.46 12.81
CA LYS A 141 4.36 11.29 12.95
C LYS A 141 4.74 10.17 11.97
N MET A 142 5.10 10.52 10.74
CA MET A 142 5.55 9.56 9.72
C MET A 142 6.88 8.92 10.12
N ASN A 143 7.84 9.69 10.64
CA ASN A 143 9.08 9.15 11.18
C ASN A 143 8.84 8.21 12.36
N ARG A 144 7.83 8.48 13.19
CA ARG A 144 7.43 7.58 14.29
C ARG A 144 6.85 6.27 13.77
N ILE A 145 5.98 6.30 12.76
CA ILE A 145 5.40 5.10 12.14
C ILE A 145 6.48 4.29 11.41
N LYS A 146 7.38 4.95 10.65
CA LYS A 146 8.53 4.29 10.00
C LYS A 146 9.44 3.60 11.02
N ARG A 147 9.75 4.25 12.16
CA ARG A 147 10.51 3.64 13.25
C ARG A 147 9.79 2.45 13.89
N ILE A 148 8.48 2.56 14.12
CA ILE A 148 7.69 1.45 14.68
C ILE A 148 7.69 0.26 13.72
N LYS A 149 7.47 0.48 12.41
CA LYS A 149 7.58 -0.58 11.40
C LYS A 149 8.97 -1.21 11.40
N GLN A 150 10.04 -0.41 11.36
CA GLN A 150 11.43 -0.92 11.41
C GLN A 150 11.70 -1.75 12.66
N ASN A 151 11.20 -1.33 13.83
CA ASN A 151 11.34 -2.08 15.07
C ASN A 151 10.54 -3.38 15.05
N ILE A 152 9.31 -3.39 14.53
CA ILE A 152 8.50 -4.61 14.37
C ILE A 152 9.16 -5.58 13.38
N TYR A 153 9.66 -5.10 12.24
CA TYR A 153 10.40 -5.94 11.28
C TYR A 153 11.68 -6.50 11.90
N LYS A 154 12.36 -5.72 12.74
CA LYS A 154 13.57 -6.15 13.46
C LYS A 154 13.26 -7.19 14.53
N GLU A 155 12.20 -7.00 15.32
CA GLU A 155 11.71 -7.99 16.31
C GLU A 155 11.28 -9.29 15.63
N VAL A 156 10.47 -9.22 14.56
CA VAL A 156 10.05 -10.41 13.79
C VAL A 156 11.23 -11.12 13.12
N SER A 157 12.29 -10.39 12.76
CA SER A 157 13.54 -10.97 12.23
C SER A 157 14.42 -11.57 13.32
N GLN A 158 14.41 -11.00 14.53
CA GLN A 158 15.12 -11.54 15.70
C GLN A 158 14.41 -12.78 16.26
N ASP A 159 13.08 -12.81 16.30
CA ASP A 159 12.29 -13.98 16.72
C ASP A 159 12.36 -15.15 15.72
N LYS A 160 12.68 -14.90 14.45
CA LYS A 160 12.87 -15.95 13.43
C LYS A 160 14.31 -16.49 13.30
N PHE A 161 15.27 -15.94 14.03
CA PHE A 161 16.66 -16.40 14.05
C PHE A 161 17.19 -16.74 15.46
N GLY A 162 16.29 -16.79 16.46
CA GLY A 162 16.62 -16.99 17.87
C GLY A 162 16.72 -18.43 18.37
N ASP A 163 16.62 -19.46 17.52
CA ASP A 163 16.74 -20.87 17.93
C ASP A 163 17.60 -21.67 16.95
N SER A 164 18.89 -21.35 16.88
CA SER A 164 19.93 -22.34 16.55
C SER A 164 21.28 -21.66 16.66
N HIS A 165 21.89 -21.69 17.85
CA HIS A 165 23.30 -22.06 18.01
C HIS A 165 23.67 -22.10 19.50
N GLU A 166 24.49 -23.10 19.83
CA GLU A 166 25.28 -23.29 21.06
C GLU A 166 24.69 -24.12 22.19
N TYR A 167 24.91 -25.44 22.10
CA TYR A 167 25.63 -26.26 23.10
C TYR A 167 26.18 -27.45 22.28
N LEU A 168 27.45 -27.86 22.29
CA LEU A 168 28.57 -27.69 23.19
C LEU A 168 29.85 -27.85 22.33
N ASN A 169 30.84 -27.00 22.52
CA ASN A 169 32.18 -27.24 21.99
C ASN A 169 32.98 -28.06 23.01
N SER A 170 33.68 -29.09 22.49
CA SER A 170 35.04 -29.53 22.85
C SER A 170 35.24 -31.00 23.28
N ASN A 171 36.15 -31.63 22.53
CA ASN A 171 37.00 -32.80 22.80
C ASN A 171 36.28 -34.16 22.72
N THR A 172 36.75 -35.20 22.02
CA THR A 172 38.11 -35.66 21.73
C THR A 172 38.03 -36.78 20.68
N GLU A 173 39.09 -36.94 19.87
CA GLU A 173 39.59 -38.20 19.28
C GLU A 173 38.73 -39.05 18.32
N ASN A 174 39.22 -39.11 17.07
CA ASN A 174 39.31 -40.29 16.19
C ASN A 174 38.44 -41.50 16.51
N GLN A 175 37.34 -41.70 15.78
CA GLN A 175 36.89 -43.04 15.37
C GLN A 175 35.92 -42.96 14.19
N LYS A 176 36.26 -43.69 13.11
CA LYS A 176 35.40 -43.93 11.95
C LYS A 176 34.11 -44.63 12.42
N ILE A 177 32.96 -43.98 12.24
CA ILE A 177 31.67 -44.60 12.55
C ILE A 177 31.34 -45.59 11.42
N ASN A 178 31.35 -46.88 11.75
CA ASN A 178 30.93 -47.98 10.89
C ASN A 178 29.47 -48.32 11.23
N ILE A 179 28.54 -48.11 10.30
CA ILE A 179 27.11 -48.34 10.54
C ILE A 179 26.76 -49.76 10.05
N ARG A 180 26.41 -50.65 10.98
CA ARG A 180 25.90 -52.00 10.69
C ARG A 180 24.37 -52.00 10.80
N TYR A 181 23.69 -52.40 9.73
CA TYR A 181 22.23 -52.62 9.72
C TYR A 181 21.89 -53.97 10.33
N HIS A 182 20.90 -54.00 11.23
CA HIS A 182 20.18 -55.22 11.62
C HIS A 182 18.72 -55.08 11.18
N SER A 183 18.29 -55.94 10.27
CA SER A 183 16.90 -56.11 9.86
C SER A 183 16.16 -56.97 10.89
N ALA A 184 15.01 -56.48 11.37
CA ALA A 184 14.12 -57.25 12.24
C ALA A 184 13.29 -58.24 11.39
N GLN A 185 13.31 -59.52 11.77
CA GLN A 185 12.38 -60.53 11.27
C GLN A 185 11.06 -60.43 12.04
N ASN A 186 9.95 -60.35 11.32
CA ASN A 186 8.60 -60.46 11.88
C ASN A 186 8.26 -61.93 12.13
N SER A 187 7.69 -62.21 13.30
CA SER A 187 7.03 -63.47 13.68
C SER A 187 5.62 -63.56 13.12
#